data_AF-A0A937PS28-F1
#
_entry.id   AF-A0A937PS28-F1
#
_cell.length_a   1.000
_cell.length_b   1.000
_cell.length_c   1.000
_cell.angle_alpha   90.00
_cell.angle_beta   90.00
_cell.angle_gamma   90.00
#
_symmetry.space_group_name_H-M   'P 1'
#
loop_
_entity.id
_entity.type
_entity.pdbx_description
1 polymer ?
#
loop_
_entity_poly.entity_id
_entity_poly.type
_entity_poly.pdbx_seq_one_letter_code
_entity_poly.pdbx_strand_id
1 'polypeptide(L)'
;MKKNYRLINALLLILLVAAACPAGQQGGDDSKKGPPRDQQQQTKPPYNHLFDIQNIEGWIVYINKKDLTDHPEQMEDALDHFHSQLYQVRLNVPAPAVAVMQERTPLWFEYDTLGIAYHHRSWLIGNGYKPPDVTTMAGFCRAKTFLKGALHQPWVVFHELAHGYDHRYIRGEDRNGNHLIKAAYDDASAAGKYDPVLCRYSKGTKAYGLNNPGEFFAENSEAFFGANDFYPFVRTELREYDPNTYAALTTLWGIDRDELEWRERLLADTMDRNPPPIGWGKAATCTVCPAPSEPTEPPTSAYKERQIRGWTVYIAPALQSQRAFADRILRLLDHKLHLIDRYVPEEAVAKLQKVPIWIEKKNDAVPHVMYHKTKDFIALMGLNRDKYHAVEIGNACNFEKWQDLQPSIILHHLAYAYLDTVSPAQQKKLAKAYDEAKKGGKFNKVLRFDGEYVRHPALLNSEVFFAEMTESYYGFNDHYPFIQFELSRDDPNLCSLLADLWGGRAK
;
A
#
# COMPACT_ATOMS: atom_id res chain seq x y z
N MET A 1 16.38 -41.35 15.74
CA MET A 1 15.26 -41.98 15.02
C MET A 1 14.88 -41.11 13.84
N LYS A 2 15.21 -41.55 12.63
CA LYS A 2 14.92 -40.87 11.36
C LYS A 2 13.43 -41.01 11.04
N LYS A 3 12.72 -39.91 10.76
CA LYS A 3 11.44 -39.94 10.05
C LYS A 3 11.55 -39.12 8.78
N ASN A 4 11.48 -39.85 7.68
CA ASN A 4 11.45 -39.37 6.30
C ASN A 4 10.15 -38.59 6.06
N TYR A 5 10.24 -37.34 5.63
CA TYR A 5 9.14 -36.68 4.92
C TYR A 5 9.39 -36.84 3.42
N ARG A 6 8.55 -37.67 2.79
CA ARG A 6 8.45 -37.77 1.34
C ARG A 6 7.70 -36.53 0.83
N LEU A 7 8.24 -35.92 -0.21
CA LEU A 7 7.58 -34.90 -1.02
C LEU A 7 6.22 -35.39 -1.50
N ILE A 8 5.18 -34.60 -1.27
CA ILE A 8 3.95 -34.62 -2.06
C ILE A 8 3.81 -33.22 -2.66
N ASN A 9 4.01 -33.13 -3.98
CA ASN A 9 3.63 -31.98 -4.79
C ASN A 9 2.10 -31.87 -4.75
N ALA A 10 1.59 -30.94 -3.93
CA ALA A 10 0.21 -30.48 -4.05
C ALA A 10 0.24 -29.10 -4.73
N LEU A 11 -0.16 -29.06 -6.00
CA LEU A 11 -0.62 -27.82 -6.63
C LEU A 11 -1.80 -27.31 -5.80
N LEU A 12 -1.59 -26.28 -4.99
CA LEU A 12 -2.68 -25.50 -4.40
C LEU A 12 -3.20 -24.56 -5.50
N LEU A 13 -4.15 -25.04 -6.29
CA LEU A 13 -5.04 -24.18 -7.06
C LEU A 13 -5.95 -23.48 -6.03
N ILE A 14 -5.70 -22.21 -5.74
CA ILE A 14 -6.67 -21.38 -5.04
C ILE A 14 -7.80 -21.12 -6.04
N LEU A 15 -8.86 -21.92 -5.94
CA LEU A 15 -10.12 -21.67 -6.63
C LEU A 15 -10.73 -20.38 -6.04
N LEU A 16 -10.59 -19.28 -6.79
CA LEU A 16 -11.48 -18.13 -6.72
C LEU A 16 -12.90 -18.63 -7.02
N VAL A 17 -13.68 -18.93 -5.97
CA VAL A 17 -15.14 -18.97 -6.09
C VAL A 17 -15.64 -17.56 -5.80
N ALA A 18 -15.50 -16.69 -6.79
CA ALA A 18 -16.37 -15.54 -6.92
C ALA A 18 -17.72 -16.09 -7.39
N ALA A 19 -18.75 -15.94 -6.55
CA ALA A 19 -20.12 -16.15 -7.02
C ALA A 19 -20.40 -15.06 -8.07
N ALA A 20 -20.32 -15.43 -9.35
CA ALA A 20 -20.72 -14.56 -10.44
C ALA A 20 -22.17 -14.11 -10.19
N CYS A 21 -22.35 -12.83 -9.90
CA CYS A 21 -23.66 -12.19 -9.97
C CYS A 21 -24.02 -12.14 -11.47
N PRO A 22 -25.11 -12.78 -11.95
CA PRO A 22 -25.44 -12.75 -13.36
C PRO A 22 -25.80 -11.32 -13.76
N ALA A 23 -25.15 -10.87 -14.85
CA ALA A 23 -25.33 -9.58 -15.48
C ALA A 23 -26.82 -9.21 -15.66
N GLY A 24 -27.17 -7.99 -15.28
CA GLY A 24 -28.46 -7.40 -15.58
C GLY A 24 -28.67 -7.29 -17.08
N GLN A 25 -29.64 -8.04 -17.62
CA GLN A 25 -30.16 -7.84 -18.97
C GLN A 25 -31.12 -6.64 -18.99
N GLN A 26 -30.81 -5.66 -19.85
CA GLN A 26 -31.76 -4.65 -20.31
C GLN A 26 -32.44 -5.12 -21.62
N GLY A 27 -33.76 -4.88 -21.69
CA GLY A 27 -34.43 -4.33 -22.88
C GLY A 27 -34.80 -5.29 -24.01
N GLY A 28 -36.02 -5.84 -23.97
CA GLY A 28 -36.72 -6.38 -25.13
C GLY A 28 -38.23 -6.20 -24.94
N ASP A 29 -38.84 -5.37 -25.79
CA ASP A 29 -40.26 -5.10 -25.89
C ASP A 29 -41.01 -6.37 -26.32
N ASP A 30 -42.00 -6.82 -25.54
CA ASP A 30 -43.16 -7.50 -26.11
C ASP A 30 -44.36 -7.50 -25.17
N SER A 31 -45.45 -6.96 -25.70
CA SER A 31 -46.75 -6.84 -25.08
C SER A 31 -47.42 -8.20 -24.78
N LYS A 32 -47.92 -8.37 -23.54
CA LYS A 32 -49.26 -8.88 -23.13
C LYS A 32 -49.24 -9.76 -21.87
N LYS A 33 -50.11 -9.34 -20.93
CA LYS A 33 -50.72 -10.08 -19.80
C LYS A 33 -49.80 -10.51 -18.65
N GLY A 34 -49.73 -9.64 -17.63
CA GLY A 34 -49.28 -10.04 -16.30
C GLY A 34 -50.35 -10.78 -15.50
N PRO A 35 -49.93 -11.62 -14.54
CA PRO A 35 -50.70 -11.92 -13.33
C PRO A 35 -49.87 -11.55 -12.06
N PRO A 36 -50.48 -11.56 -10.86
CA PRO A 36 -50.72 -10.39 -10.04
C PRO A 36 -49.52 -9.93 -9.19
N ARG A 37 -49.53 -8.63 -8.86
CA ARG A 37 -48.85 -8.06 -7.70
C ARG A 37 -49.37 -8.75 -6.44
N ASP A 38 -48.48 -9.45 -5.74
CA ASP A 38 -48.40 -9.51 -4.29
C ASP A 38 -47.17 -10.36 -3.90
N GLN A 39 -45.98 -9.79 -4.02
CA GLN A 39 -44.90 -10.17 -3.13
C GLN A 39 -44.88 -9.12 -2.03
N GLN A 40 -45.53 -9.44 -0.92
CA GLN A 40 -45.29 -8.80 0.36
C GLN A 40 -43.77 -8.65 0.51
N GLN A 41 -43.30 -7.41 0.60
CA GLN A 41 -42.01 -7.11 1.21
C GLN A 41 -42.02 -7.81 2.57
N GLN A 42 -41.43 -9.00 2.66
CA GLN A 42 -41.15 -9.64 3.93
C GLN A 42 -40.12 -8.76 4.62
N THR A 43 -40.61 -7.76 5.36
CA THR A 43 -39.86 -6.95 6.30
C THR A 43 -39.48 -7.84 7.48
N LYS A 44 -38.52 -8.74 7.26
CA LYS A 44 -37.80 -9.38 8.37
C LYS A 44 -37.24 -8.26 9.26
N PRO A 45 -37.28 -8.40 10.59
CA PRO A 45 -36.94 -7.32 11.53
C PRO A 45 -35.52 -6.77 11.27
N PRO A 46 -35.25 -5.50 11.63
CA PRO A 46 -33.93 -4.90 11.45
C PRO A 46 -32.88 -5.69 12.25
N TYR A 47 -31.90 -6.24 11.54
CA TYR A 47 -30.80 -7.02 12.13
C TYR A 47 -29.76 -6.14 12.83
N ASN A 48 -29.94 -4.82 12.89
CA ASN A 48 -29.00 -3.87 13.48
C ASN A 48 -28.62 -4.21 14.94
N HIS A 49 -29.50 -4.88 15.68
CA HIS A 49 -29.21 -5.36 17.03
C HIS A 49 -28.04 -6.37 17.10
N LEU A 50 -27.76 -7.10 16.01
CA LEU A 50 -26.66 -8.07 15.89
C LEU A 50 -25.29 -7.40 15.74
N PHE A 51 -25.27 -6.12 15.37
CA PHE A 51 -24.03 -5.42 15.03
C PHE A 51 -23.61 -4.45 16.12
N ASP A 52 -22.30 -4.40 16.37
CA ASP A 52 -21.64 -3.27 16.98
C ASP A 52 -21.36 -2.26 15.86
N ILE A 53 -21.86 -1.04 16.02
CA ILE A 53 -21.81 -0.03 14.97
C ILE A 53 -20.75 0.99 15.37
N GLN A 54 -19.66 1.01 14.61
CA GLN A 54 -18.52 1.86 14.89
C GLN A 54 -18.33 2.89 13.78
N ASN A 55 -17.72 4.02 14.15
CA ASN A 55 -17.16 4.95 13.18
C ASN A 55 -15.66 4.66 13.07
N ILE A 56 -15.24 4.14 11.92
CA ILE A 56 -13.85 3.84 11.62
C ILE A 56 -13.43 4.73 10.47
N GLU A 57 -12.47 5.61 10.72
CA GLU A 57 -11.96 6.57 9.73
C GLU A 57 -13.01 7.47 9.07
N GLY A 58 -14.20 7.62 9.67
CA GLY A 58 -15.33 8.36 9.09
C GLY A 58 -16.39 7.46 8.43
N TRP A 59 -16.12 6.17 8.22
CA TRP A 59 -17.10 5.22 7.72
C TRP A 59 -17.91 4.59 8.84
N ILE A 60 -19.18 4.35 8.57
CA ILE A 60 -20.05 3.53 9.44
C ILE A 60 -19.75 2.06 9.15
N VAL A 61 -19.28 1.34 10.16
CA VAL A 61 -18.92 -0.07 10.07
C VAL A 61 -19.80 -0.90 10.99
N TYR A 62 -20.53 -1.85 10.42
CA TYR A 62 -21.35 -2.82 11.12
C TYR A 62 -20.54 -4.09 11.38
N ILE A 63 -20.12 -4.31 12.62
CA ILE A 63 -19.29 -5.45 13.02
C ILE A 63 -20.17 -6.46 13.76
N ASN A 64 -20.15 -7.73 13.37
CA ASN A 64 -20.98 -8.73 14.04
C ASN A 64 -20.52 -8.95 15.50
N LYS A 65 -21.42 -8.70 16.47
CA LYS A 65 -21.11 -8.81 17.91
C LYS A 65 -20.69 -10.21 18.33
N LYS A 66 -21.27 -11.22 17.69
CA LYS A 66 -20.96 -12.62 18.01
C LYS A 66 -19.51 -12.93 17.64
N ASP A 67 -19.05 -12.43 16.50
CA ASP A 67 -17.70 -12.70 16.01
C ASP A 67 -16.62 -12.07 16.90
N LEU A 68 -16.89 -10.88 17.47
CA LEU A 68 -16.02 -10.27 18.47
C LEU A 68 -15.87 -11.11 19.75
N THR A 69 -16.88 -11.93 20.08
CA THR A 69 -16.87 -12.81 21.26
C THR A 69 -16.28 -14.18 20.95
N ASP A 70 -16.64 -14.75 19.80
CA ASP A 70 -16.24 -16.10 19.38
C ASP A 70 -14.81 -16.14 18.83
N HIS A 71 -14.32 -15.05 18.23
CA HIS A 71 -13.04 -14.96 17.53
C HIS A 71 -12.25 -13.68 17.87
N PRO A 72 -12.03 -13.36 19.16
CA PRO A 72 -11.52 -12.06 19.58
C PRO A 72 -10.18 -11.69 18.94
N GLU A 73 -9.20 -12.60 18.97
CA GLU A 73 -7.85 -12.35 18.40
C GLU A 73 -7.90 -12.15 16.88
N GLN A 74 -8.58 -13.04 16.14
CA GLN A 74 -8.65 -12.91 14.68
C GLN A 74 -9.42 -11.67 14.23
N MET A 75 -10.46 -11.28 14.97
CA MET A 75 -11.22 -10.07 14.69
C MET A 75 -10.41 -8.82 15.03
N GLU A 76 -9.66 -8.82 16.12
CA GLU A 76 -8.75 -7.72 16.48
C GLU A 76 -7.70 -7.49 15.38
N ASP A 77 -6.99 -8.53 14.97
CA ASP A 77 -5.96 -8.41 13.92
C ASP A 77 -6.56 -7.98 12.57
N ALA A 78 -7.70 -8.56 12.19
CA ALA A 78 -8.36 -8.22 10.94
C ALA A 78 -8.89 -6.79 10.94
N LEU A 79 -9.42 -6.31 12.08
CA LEU A 79 -9.88 -4.93 12.24
C LEU A 79 -8.71 -3.94 12.28
N ASP A 80 -7.56 -4.24 12.92
CA ASP A 80 -6.37 -3.37 12.87
C ASP A 80 -5.92 -3.15 11.42
N HIS A 81 -5.84 -4.23 10.62
CA HIS A 81 -5.49 -4.11 9.20
C HIS A 81 -6.58 -3.39 8.38
N PHE A 82 -7.85 -3.62 8.68
CA PHE A 82 -8.97 -2.93 8.02
C PHE A 82 -8.96 -1.42 8.30
N HIS A 83 -8.71 -1.03 9.55
CA HIS A 83 -8.46 0.36 9.95
C HIS A 83 -7.29 0.96 9.16
N SER A 84 -6.19 0.21 9.03
CA SER A 84 -5.03 0.65 8.25
C SER A 84 -5.36 0.86 6.76
N GLN A 85 -6.14 -0.02 6.12
CA GLN A 85 -6.56 0.17 4.73
C GLN A 85 -7.54 1.34 4.56
N LEU A 86 -8.47 1.57 5.50
CA LEU A 86 -9.34 2.76 5.46
C LEU A 86 -8.55 4.06 5.66
N TYR A 87 -7.54 4.05 6.52
CA TYR A 87 -6.63 5.18 6.67
C TYR A 87 -5.85 5.44 5.38
N GLN A 88 -5.36 4.39 4.73
CA GLN A 88 -4.70 4.48 3.44
C GLN A 88 -5.59 5.10 2.36
N VAL A 89 -6.88 4.75 2.31
CA VAL A 89 -7.85 5.41 1.41
C VAL A 89 -7.96 6.90 1.70
N ARG A 90 -8.15 7.27 2.98
CA ARG A 90 -8.19 8.68 3.42
C ARG A 90 -6.94 9.48 3.05
N LEU A 91 -5.80 8.81 3.03
CA LEU A 91 -4.50 9.43 2.82
C LEU A 91 -4.22 9.71 1.33
N ASN A 92 -4.73 8.84 0.44
CA ASN A 92 -4.36 8.84 -0.98
C ASN A 92 -5.48 9.32 -1.92
N VAL A 93 -6.75 9.16 -1.54
CA VAL A 93 -7.90 9.53 -2.37
C VAL A 93 -8.36 10.96 -2.04
N PRO A 94 -8.76 11.79 -3.03
CA PRO A 94 -9.20 13.16 -2.79
C PRO A 94 -10.29 13.26 -1.71
N ALA A 95 -10.13 14.22 -0.80
CA ALA A 95 -11.03 14.41 0.34
C ALA A 95 -12.53 14.51 -0.05
N PRO A 96 -12.93 15.18 -1.15
CA PRO A 96 -14.32 15.18 -1.60
C PRO A 96 -14.84 13.79 -1.95
N ALA A 97 -14.06 12.97 -2.65
CA ALA A 97 -14.45 11.60 -3.00
C ALA A 97 -14.51 10.71 -1.75
N VAL A 98 -13.56 10.87 -0.82
CA VAL A 98 -13.58 10.18 0.48
C VAL A 98 -14.85 10.52 1.28
N ALA A 99 -15.24 11.80 1.33
CA ALA A 99 -16.46 12.22 2.02
C ALA A 99 -17.71 11.56 1.42
N VAL A 100 -17.79 11.49 0.08
CA VAL A 100 -18.86 10.77 -0.62
C VAL A 100 -18.88 9.29 -0.23
N MET A 101 -17.72 8.62 -0.21
CA MET A 101 -17.62 7.21 0.18
C MET A 101 -18.02 6.98 1.65
N GLN A 102 -17.60 7.86 2.56
CA GLN A 102 -17.95 7.80 3.99
C GLN A 102 -19.46 7.95 4.23
N GLU A 103 -20.09 8.86 3.49
CA GLU A 103 -21.53 9.11 3.61
C GLU A 103 -22.37 8.00 2.96
N ARG A 104 -21.93 7.47 1.81
CA ARG A 104 -22.80 6.68 0.91
C ARG A 104 -22.50 5.20 0.85
N THR A 105 -21.37 4.75 1.41
CA THR A 105 -20.93 3.36 1.38
C THR A 105 -20.71 2.84 2.80
N PRO A 106 -21.77 2.39 3.48
CA PRO A 106 -21.61 1.69 4.75
C PRO A 106 -20.86 0.36 4.57
N LEU A 107 -20.13 -0.06 5.60
CA LEU A 107 -19.28 -1.26 5.57
C LEU A 107 -19.84 -2.31 6.52
N TRP A 108 -19.82 -3.57 6.09
CA TRP A 108 -20.28 -4.72 6.88
C TRP A 108 -19.12 -5.68 7.08
N PHE A 109 -18.78 -6.00 8.34
CA PHE A 109 -17.59 -6.78 8.68
C PHE A 109 -17.95 -8.00 9.53
N GLU A 110 -17.59 -9.20 9.06
CA GLU A 110 -17.88 -10.48 9.72
C GLU A 110 -16.73 -11.48 9.59
N TYR A 111 -16.73 -12.47 10.47
CA TYR A 111 -15.67 -13.48 10.55
C TYR A 111 -15.62 -14.38 9.32
N ASP A 112 -16.75 -15.00 8.95
CA ASP A 112 -16.80 -16.00 7.87
C ASP A 112 -18.22 -16.34 7.40
N THR A 113 -18.83 -15.46 6.62
CA THR A 113 -20.19 -15.69 6.08
C THR A 113 -20.25 -15.58 4.55
N LEU A 114 -19.67 -14.53 3.98
CA LEU A 114 -19.69 -14.23 2.54
C LEU A 114 -18.28 -13.78 2.09
N GLY A 115 -18.04 -13.67 0.78
CA GLY A 115 -16.83 -13.05 0.25
C GLY A 115 -16.70 -11.56 0.58
N ILE A 116 -15.68 -10.93 -0.01
CA ILE A 116 -15.55 -9.48 -0.06
C ILE A 116 -16.22 -9.03 -1.35
N ALA A 117 -17.21 -8.13 -1.25
CA ALA A 117 -17.94 -7.60 -2.39
C ALA A 117 -18.91 -6.46 -2.00
N TYR A 118 -19.23 -5.61 -2.98
CA TYR A 118 -20.32 -4.65 -2.88
C TYR A 118 -21.68 -5.30 -3.16
N HIS A 119 -22.67 -5.03 -2.30
CA HIS A 119 -23.94 -5.76 -2.29
C HIS A 119 -25.17 -4.87 -2.23
N HIS A 120 -26.25 -5.36 -2.87
CA HIS A 120 -27.62 -4.93 -2.56
C HIS A 120 -28.22 -5.77 -1.44
N ARG A 121 -28.82 -5.11 -0.44
CA ARG A 121 -29.44 -5.79 0.71
C ARG A 121 -30.54 -6.76 0.33
N SER A 122 -31.35 -6.42 -0.68
CA SER A 122 -32.44 -7.28 -1.17
C SER A 122 -31.91 -8.63 -1.65
N TRP A 123 -30.78 -8.63 -2.36
CA TRP A 123 -30.11 -9.85 -2.80
C TRP A 123 -29.62 -10.67 -1.61
N LEU A 124 -28.99 -10.03 -0.62
CA LEU A 124 -28.50 -10.70 0.59
C LEU A 124 -29.64 -11.39 1.36
N ILE A 125 -30.76 -10.70 1.57
CA ILE A 125 -31.93 -11.28 2.26
C ILE A 125 -32.54 -12.42 1.45
N GLY A 126 -32.66 -12.25 0.13
CA GLY A 126 -33.17 -13.29 -0.78
C GLY A 126 -32.33 -14.57 -0.76
N ASN A 127 -31.03 -14.45 -0.48
CA ASN A 127 -30.10 -15.57 -0.33
C ASN A 127 -29.93 -16.04 1.13
N GLY A 128 -30.76 -15.57 2.06
CA GLY A 128 -30.80 -16.05 3.44
C GLY A 128 -29.80 -15.41 4.41
N TYR A 129 -29.04 -14.41 3.97
CA TYR A 129 -28.13 -13.66 4.84
C TYR A 129 -28.89 -12.70 5.77
N LYS A 130 -28.23 -12.25 6.84
CA LYS A 130 -28.76 -11.31 7.84
C LYS A 130 -27.98 -9.99 7.84
N PRO A 131 -27.97 -9.25 6.73
CA PRO A 131 -27.14 -8.06 6.59
C PRO A 131 -27.66 -6.89 7.46
N PRO A 132 -26.82 -5.85 7.68
CA PRO A 132 -27.24 -4.58 8.23
C PRO A 132 -28.45 -3.98 7.49
N ASP A 133 -29.22 -3.15 8.18
CA ASP A 133 -30.41 -2.49 7.63
C ASP A 133 -30.06 -1.24 6.81
N VAL A 134 -29.26 -1.42 5.75
CA VAL A 134 -28.86 -0.38 4.79
C VAL A 134 -29.08 -0.88 3.36
N THR A 135 -29.47 -0.02 2.42
CA THR A 135 -29.88 -0.45 1.07
C THR A 135 -28.76 -1.16 0.28
N THR A 136 -27.56 -0.60 0.33
CA THR A 136 -26.34 -1.15 -0.29
C THR A 136 -25.15 -0.95 0.65
N MET A 137 -24.15 -1.82 0.54
CA MET A 137 -22.96 -1.82 1.41
C MET A 137 -21.79 -2.56 0.77
N ALA A 138 -20.57 -2.25 1.20
CA ALA A 138 -19.41 -3.10 0.97
C ALA A 138 -19.30 -4.13 2.10
N GLY A 139 -19.32 -5.41 1.76
CA GLY A 139 -19.18 -6.52 2.69
C GLY A 139 -17.74 -7.02 2.75
N PHE A 140 -17.21 -7.17 3.96
CA PHE A 140 -15.91 -7.76 4.29
C PHE A 140 -16.14 -8.94 5.23
N CYS A 141 -16.74 -9.99 4.68
CA CYS A 141 -17.35 -11.07 5.47
C CYS A 141 -16.46 -12.32 5.59
N ARG A 142 -15.14 -12.15 5.43
CA ARG A 142 -14.12 -13.19 5.61
C ARG A 142 -12.94 -12.71 6.47
N ALA A 143 -13.20 -12.12 7.63
CA ALA A 143 -12.13 -11.68 8.53
C ALA A 143 -11.10 -12.79 8.81
N LYS A 144 -11.54 -14.07 8.93
CA LYS A 144 -10.66 -15.22 9.17
C LYS A 144 -9.51 -15.39 8.14
N THR A 145 -9.71 -14.92 6.90
CA THR A 145 -8.72 -14.99 5.81
C THR A 145 -8.31 -13.62 5.29
N PHE A 146 -8.86 -12.54 5.84
CA PHE A 146 -8.68 -11.19 5.34
C PHE A 146 -7.21 -10.79 5.30
N LEU A 147 -6.47 -11.02 6.39
CA LEU A 147 -5.04 -10.69 6.46
C LEU A 147 -4.22 -11.40 5.39
N LYS A 148 -4.55 -12.66 5.08
CA LYS A 148 -3.86 -13.44 4.04
C LYS A 148 -4.24 -12.97 2.64
N GLY A 149 -5.52 -12.68 2.41
CA GLY A 149 -6.01 -12.16 1.13
C GLY A 149 -5.43 -10.78 0.81
N ALA A 150 -5.42 -9.88 1.79
CA ALA A 150 -4.94 -8.51 1.68
C ALA A 150 -3.44 -8.41 1.35
N LEU A 151 -2.64 -9.44 1.64
CA LEU A 151 -1.27 -9.49 1.15
C LEU A 151 -1.26 -9.44 -0.38
N HIS A 152 -2.18 -10.16 -1.03
CA HIS A 152 -2.30 -10.19 -2.49
C HIS A 152 -3.14 -9.09 -3.09
N GLN A 153 -4.06 -8.52 -2.32
CA GLN A 153 -4.97 -7.46 -2.72
C GLN A 153 -4.85 -6.31 -1.71
N PRO A 154 -3.73 -5.56 -1.73
CA PRO A 154 -3.41 -4.55 -0.72
C PRO A 154 -4.41 -3.39 -0.68
N TRP A 155 -5.20 -3.22 -1.74
CA TRP A 155 -6.22 -2.18 -1.88
C TRP A 155 -7.65 -2.75 -1.97
N VAL A 156 -7.89 -3.99 -1.54
CA VAL A 156 -9.22 -4.63 -1.60
C VAL A 156 -10.32 -3.85 -0.88
N VAL A 157 -10.01 -3.15 0.22
CA VAL A 157 -11.00 -2.28 0.87
C VAL A 157 -11.35 -1.09 -0.02
N PHE A 158 -10.35 -0.50 -0.70
CA PHE A 158 -10.59 0.58 -1.64
C PHE A 158 -11.36 0.11 -2.87
N HIS A 159 -11.08 -1.09 -3.37
CA HIS A 159 -11.81 -1.72 -4.47
C HIS A 159 -13.33 -1.67 -4.23
N GLU A 160 -13.78 -2.16 -3.08
CA GLU A 160 -15.20 -2.20 -2.74
C GLU A 160 -15.78 -0.82 -2.46
N LEU A 161 -14.97 0.09 -1.92
CA LEU A 161 -15.36 1.49 -1.79
C LEU A 161 -15.53 2.17 -3.15
N ALA A 162 -14.70 1.83 -4.14
CA ALA A 162 -14.78 2.34 -5.51
C ALA A 162 -16.06 1.87 -6.21
N HIS A 163 -16.49 0.61 -6.00
CA HIS A 163 -17.83 0.16 -6.42
C HIS A 163 -18.95 0.99 -5.82
N GLY A 164 -18.83 1.31 -4.52
CA GLY A 164 -19.76 2.19 -3.83
C GLY A 164 -19.78 3.61 -4.41
N TYR A 165 -18.62 4.20 -4.67
CA TYR A 165 -18.47 5.51 -5.30
C TYR A 165 -19.05 5.53 -6.72
N ASP A 166 -18.73 4.54 -7.54
CA ASP A 166 -19.25 4.39 -8.89
C ASP A 166 -20.78 4.30 -8.89
N HIS A 167 -21.35 3.38 -8.09
CA HIS A 167 -22.79 3.19 -8.04
C HIS A 167 -23.53 4.41 -7.46
N ARG A 168 -23.03 5.00 -6.37
CA ARG A 168 -23.78 5.99 -5.59
C ARG A 168 -23.51 7.44 -5.99
N TYR A 169 -22.47 7.70 -6.76
CA TYR A 169 -22.09 9.05 -7.19
C TYR A 169 -21.90 9.13 -8.70
N ILE A 170 -20.98 8.36 -9.29
CA ILE A 170 -20.71 8.44 -10.74
C ILE A 170 -21.97 8.06 -11.53
N ARG A 171 -22.48 6.84 -11.41
CA ARG A 171 -23.70 6.39 -12.13
C ARG A 171 -24.99 6.99 -11.58
N GLY A 172 -24.99 7.31 -10.28
CA GLY A 172 -26.17 7.81 -9.57
C GLY A 172 -26.48 9.27 -9.86
N GLU A 173 -25.46 10.13 -9.96
CA GLU A 173 -25.59 11.59 -10.08
C GLU A 173 -24.87 12.14 -11.31
N ASP A 174 -23.62 11.73 -11.56
CA ASP A 174 -22.82 12.18 -12.71
C ASP A 174 -22.96 11.25 -13.93
N ARG A 175 -24.10 11.37 -14.62
CA ARG A 175 -24.39 10.55 -15.82
C ARG A 175 -23.29 10.59 -16.89
N ASN A 176 -22.51 11.68 -16.97
CA ASN A 176 -21.39 11.79 -17.91
C ASN A 176 -20.21 10.92 -17.49
N GLY A 177 -19.95 10.78 -16.18
CA GLY A 177 -18.91 9.90 -15.66
C GLY A 177 -19.10 8.42 -16.02
N ASN A 178 -20.34 7.93 -16.01
CA ASN A 178 -20.66 6.56 -16.46
C ASN A 178 -20.28 6.33 -17.95
N HIS A 179 -20.43 7.34 -18.79
CA HIS A 179 -20.05 7.25 -20.20
C HIS A 179 -18.53 7.23 -20.38
N LEU A 180 -17.80 8.01 -19.57
CA LEU A 180 -16.33 8.06 -19.63
C LEU A 180 -15.70 6.70 -19.31
N ILE A 181 -16.13 6.07 -18.21
CA ILE A 181 -15.59 4.76 -17.84
C ILE A 181 -15.97 3.67 -18.83
N LYS A 182 -17.22 3.69 -19.33
CA LYS A 182 -17.66 2.74 -20.35
C LYS A 182 -16.84 2.89 -21.64
N ALA A 183 -16.59 4.11 -22.08
CA ALA A 183 -15.75 4.37 -23.26
C ALA A 183 -14.32 3.85 -23.06
N ALA A 184 -13.70 4.13 -21.90
CA ALA A 184 -12.36 3.62 -21.60
C ALA A 184 -12.32 2.09 -21.58
N TYR A 185 -13.33 1.44 -20.99
CA TYR A 185 -13.47 -0.02 -20.99
C TYR A 185 -13.65 -0.60 -22.41
N ASP A 186 -14.53 -0.01 -23.22
CA ASP A 186 -14.80 -0.47 -24.58
C ASP A 186 -13.53 -0.32 -25.45
N ASP A 187 -12.82 0.81 -25.33
CA ASP A 187 -11.56 1.10 -26.04
C ASP A 187 -10.46 0.11 -25.63
N ALA A 188 -10.27 -0.12 -24.33
CA ALA A 188 -9.29 -1.07 -23.80
C ALA A 188 -9.58 -2.50 -24.29
N SER A 189 -10.85 -2.91 -24.23
CA SER A 189 -11.29 -4.22 -24.69
C SER A 189 -11.08 -4.39 -26.20
N ALA A 190 -11.44 -3.39 -27.00
CA ALA A 190 -11.26 -3.40 -28.45
C ALA A 190 -9.78 -3.41 -28.85
N ALA A 191 -8.92 -2.78 -28.06
CA ALA A 191 -7.47 -2.80 -28.23
C ALA A 191 -6.79 -4.10 -27.76
N GLY A 192 -7.54 -5.03 -27.15
CA GLY A 192 -6.98 -6.26 -26.58
C GLY A 192 -6.06 -6.02 -25.38
N LYS A 193 -6.20 -4.89 -24.69
CA LYS A 193 -5.48 -4.63 -23.43
C LYS A 193 -6.04 -5.53 -22.33
N TYR A 194 -5.25 -5.78 -21.30
CA TYR A 194 -5.65 -6.54 -20.11
C TYR A 194 -5.96 -8.04 -20.32
N ASP A 195 -5.71 -8.62 -21.51
CA ASP A 195 -5.86 -10.06 -21.76
C ASP A 195 -4.82 -10.60 -22.78
N PRO A 196 -3.75 -11.31 -22.34
CA PRO A 196 -3.36 -11.57 -20.95
C PRO A 196 -2.46 -10.47 -20.37
N VAL A 197 -2.57 -10.25 -19.07
CA VAL A 197 -1.62 -9.43 -18.29
C VAL A 197 -1.03 -10.22 -17.12
N LEU A 198 0.05 -9.69 -16.55
CA LEU A 198 0.58 -10.21 -15.31
C LEU A 198 -0.44 -10.03 -14.19
N CYS A 199 -0.43 -10.98 -13.26
CA CYS A 199 -1.20 -10.94 -12.05
C CYS A 199 -0.33 -11.46 -10.91
N ARG A 200 -0.52 -10.98 -9.68
CA ARG A 200 0.33 -11.34 -8.53
C ARG A 200 0.46 -12.85 -8.28
N TYR A 201 -0.45 -13.67 -8.80
CA TYR A 201 -0.44 -15.13 -8.74
C TYR A 201 -0.32 -15.85 -10.10
N SER A 202 -0.17 -15.14 -11.22
CA SER A 202 -0.07 -15.73 -12.56
C SER A 202 0.83 -14.93 -13.50
N LYS A 203 1.63 -15.64 -14.32
CA LYS A 203 2.47 -15.02 -15.37
C LYS A 203 1.67 -14.56 -16.61
N GLY A 204 0.35 -14.72 -16.61
CA GLY A 204 -0.53 -14.31 -17.70
C GLY A 204 -1.97 -14.77 -17.45
N THR A 205 -2.89 -13.83 -17.32
CA THR A 205 -4.33 -14.10 -17.20
C THR A 205 -5.12 -12.89 -17.66
N LYS A 206 -6.42 -13.08 -17.96
CA LYS A 206 -7.33 -11.97 -18.21
C LYS A 206 -7.52 -11.19 -16.92
N ALA A 207 -7.31 -9.87 -16.96
CA ALA A 207 -7.53 -9.02 -15.80
C ALA A 207 -8.99 -9.05 -15.36
N TYR A 208 -9.21 -9.04 -14.05
CA TYR A 208 -10.57 -9.08 -13.49
C TYR A 208 -11.41 -7.87 -13.91
N GLY A 209 -10.77 -6.71 -14.12
CA GLY A 209 -11.40 -5.50 -14.64
C GLY A 209 -12.10 -5.67 -16.00
N LEU A 210 -11.72 -6.66 -16.82
CA LEU A 210 -12.38 -6.92 -18.11
C LEU A 210 -13.68 -7.74 -17.99
N ASN A 211 -14.20 -7.93 -16.78
CA ASN A 211 -15.50 -8.59 -16.59
C ASN A 211 -16.67 -7.64 -16.86
N ASN A 212 -16.57 -6.38 -16.41
CA ASN A 212 -17.55 -5.33 -16.69
C ASN A 212 -16.96 -3.93 -16.37
N PRO A 213 -17.59 -2.83 -16.81
CA PRO A 213 -17.07 -1.48 -16.57
C PRO A 213 -16.89 -1.06 -15.10
N GLY A 214 -17.65 -1.67 -14.17
CA GLY A 214 -17.50 -1.39 -12.73
C GLY A 214 -16.22 -2.00 -12.17
N GLU A 215 -15.94 -3.26 -12.50
CA GLU A 215 -14.67 -3.90 -12.15
C GLU A 215 -13.50 -3.18 -12.82
N PHE A 216 -13.67 -2.77 -14.08
CA PHE A 216 -12.66 -1.97 -14.77
C PHE A 216 -12.33 -0.68 -14.04
N PHE A 217 -13.33 0.00 -13.49
CA PHE A 217 -13.14 1.19 -12.67
C PHE A 217 -12.41 0.90 -11.37
N ALA A 218 -12.88 -0.10 -10.60
CA ALA A 218 -12.33 -0.42 -9.29
C ALA A 218 -10.86 -0.86 -9.39
N GLU A 219 -10.57 -1.83 -10.26
CA GLU A 219 -9.23 -2.39 -10.49
C GLU A 219 -8.22 -1.33 -10.94
N ASN A 220 -8.55 -0.54 -11.97
CA ASN A 220 -7.63 0.50 -12.43
C ASN A 220 -7.51 1.65 -11.42
N SER A 221 -8.50 1.86 -10.55
CA SER A 221 -8.38 2.82 -9.44
C SER A 221 -7.38 2.35 -8.38
N GLU A 222 -7.27 1.05 -8.11
CA GLU A 222 -6.21 0.51 -7.24
C GLU A 222 -4.82 0.85 -7.78
N ALA A 223 -4.58 0.62 -9.07
CA ALA A 223 -3.32 1.01 -9.72
C ALA A 223 -3.09 2.52 -9.63
N PHE A 224 -4.15 3.32 -9.81
CA PHE A 224 -4.06 4.78 -9.84
C PHE A 224 -3.68 5.39 -8.48
N PHE A 225 -4.21 4.89 -7.37
CA PHE A 225 -3.94 5.43 -6.03
C PHE A 225 -2.91 4.66 -5.22
N GLY A 226 -2.56 3.45 -5.65
CA GLY A 226 -1.61 2.61 -4.97
C GLY A 226 -1.12 1.45 -5.80
N ALA A 227 -1.58 0.23 -5.46
CA ALA A 227 -1.12 -0.99 -6.10
C ALA A 227 -2.26 -1.96 -6.40
N ASN A 228 -2.39 -2.32 -7.68
CA ASN A 228 -3.32 -3.34 -8.15
C ASN A 228 -2.73 -4.75 -8.04
N ASP A 229 -3.57 -5.78 -8.10
CA ASP A 229 -3.14 -7.19 -8.18
C ASP A 229 -2.99 -7.71 -9.63
N PHE A 230 -3.47 -6.96 -10.61
CA PHE A 230 -3.21 -7.14 -12.05
C PHE A 230 -2.42 -5.98 -12.65
N TYR A 231 -1.54 -6.27 -13.62
CA TYR A 231 -0.82 -5.23 -14.35
C TYR A 231 -1.81 -4.40 -15.21
N PRO A 232 -1.66 -3.06 -15.26
CA PRO A 232 -0.62 -2.23 -14.63
C PRO A 232 -0.76 -2.18 -13.11
N PHE A 233 0.35 -2.35 -12.39
CA PHE A 233 0.31 -2.47 -10.93
C PHE A 233 0.27 -1.12 -10.25
N VAL A 234 0.96 -0.11 -10.79
CA VAL A 234 1.03 1.23 -10.18
C VAL A 234 0.66 2.34 -11.17
N ARG A 235 0.44 3.55 -10.65
CA ARG A 235 -0.06 4.71 -11.43
C ARG A 235 0.78 5.04 -12.65
N THR A 236 2.11 5.00 -12.52
CA THR A 236 3.03 5.33 -13.62
C THR A 236 2.96 4.28 -14.75
N GLU A 237 2.78 3.01 -14.41
CA GLU A 237 2.56 1.95 -15.40
C GLU A 237 1.21 2.08 -16.08
N LEU A 238 0.15 2.43 -15.33
CA LEU A 238 -1.16 2.72 -15.91
C LEU A 238 -1.10 3.91 -16.87
N ARG A 239 -0.35 4.96 -16.50
CA ARG A 239 -0.12 6.15 -17.34
C ARG A 239 0.53 5.79 -18.67
N GLU A 240 1.52 4.88 -18.68
CA GLU A 240 2.20 4.42 -19.91
C GLU A 240 1.37 3.40 -20.70
N TYR A 241 0.81 2.39 -20.02
CA TYR A 241 0.09 1.28 -20.63
C TYR A 241 -1.26 1.68 -21.20
N ASP A 242 -2.02 2.50 -20.46
CA ASP A 242 -3.37 2.90 -20.83
C ASP A 242 -3.68 4.37 -20.51
N PRO A 243 -3.10 5.31 -21.29
CA PRO A 243 -3.27 6.75 -21.06
C PRO A 243 -4.72 7.22 -21.14
N ASN A 244 -5.58 6.53 -21.90
CA ASN A 244 -7.02 6.84 -21.98
C ASN A 244 -7.71 6.55 -20.64
N THR A 245 -7.47 5.37 -20.07
CA THR A 245 -8.00 4.98 -18.75
C THR A 245 -7.41 5.85 -17.64
N TYR A 246 -6.10 6.12 -17.66
CA TYR A 246 -5.45 7.06 -16.76
C TYR A 246 -6.13 8.45 -16.80
N ALA A 247 -6.43 8.95 -18.00
CA ALA A 247 -7.09 10.24 -18.16
C ALA A 247 -8.54 10.24 -17.69
N ALA A 248 -9.28 9.15 -17.92
CA ALA A 248 -10.63 8.97 -17.40
C ALA A 248 -10.65 8.98 -15.87
N LEU A 249 -9.77 8.22 -15.21
CA LEU A 249 -9.68 8.17 -13.76
C LEU A 249 -9.29 9.52 -13.14
N THR A 250 -8.35 10.23 -13.78
CA THR A 250 -7.97 11.59 -13.37
C THR A 250 -9.19 12.51 -13.28
N THR A 251 -10.09 12.43 -14.27
CA THR A 251 -11.34 13.20 -14.31
C THR A 251 -12.35 12.71 -13.27
N LEU A 252 -12.62 11.40 -13.23
CA LEU A 252 -13.66 10.81 -12.38
C LEU A 252 -13.39 10.97 -10.87
N TRP A 253 -12.11 10.97 -10.49
CA TRP A 253 -11.69 11.18 -9.11
C TRP A 253 -11.43 12.66 -8.77
N GLY A 254 -11.53 13.57 -9.74
CA GLY A 254 -11.34 15.01 -9.52
C GLY A 254 -9.91 15.39 -9.14
N ILE A 255 -8.93 14.77 -9.80
CA ILE A 255 -7.50 15.00 -9.50
C ILE A 255 -7.03 16.30 -10.17
N ASP A 256 -6.40 17.16 -9.37
CA ASP A 256 -5.63 18.29 -9.87
C ASP A 256 -4.32 17.78 -10.48
N ARG A 257 -4.24 17.80 -11.82
CA ARG A 257 -3.06 17.34 -12.55
C ARG A 257 -1.84 18.21 -12.30
N ASP A 258 -2.01 19.52 -12.22
CA ASP A 258 -0.89 20.45 -12.06
C ASP A 258 -0.27 20.29 -10.67
N GLU A 259 -1.10 20.12 -9.64
CA GLU A 259 -0.63 19.82 -8.29
C GLU A 259 0.08 18.46 -8.24
N LEU A 260 -0.50 17.42 -8.84
CA LEU A 260 0.09 16.08 -8.87
C LEU A 260 1.46 16.09 -9.54
N GLU A 261 1.56 16.64 -10.74
CA GLU A 261 2.81 16.69 -11.48
C GLU A 261 3.85 17.60 -10.78
N TRP A 262 3.41 18.69 -10.15
CA TRP A 262 4.31 19.53 -9.34
C TRP A 262 4.89 18.74 -8.16
N ARG A 263 4.08 17.94 -7.44
CA ARG A 263 4.56 17.09 -6.34
C ARG A 263 5.55 16.03 -6.84
N GLU A 264 5.24 15.38 -7.97
CA GLU A 264 6.12 14.40 -8.61
C GLU A 264 7.47 15.03 -8.97
N ARG A 265 7.46 16.16 -9.70
CA ARG A 265 8.68 16.91 -10.06
C ARG A 265 9.47 17.39 -8.85
N LEU A 266 8.79 17.85 -7.79
CA LEU A 266 9.46 18.32 -6.58
C LEU A 266 10.23 17.19 -5.88
N LEU A 267 9.65 15.99 -5.79
CA LEU A 267 10.34 14.84 -5.21
C LEU A 267 11.49 14.39 -6.12
N ALA A 268 11.24 14.25 -7.42
CA ALA A 268 12.24 13.89 -8.42
C ALA A 268 13.47 14.80 -8.35
N ASP A 269 13.27 16.12 -8.40
CA ASP A 269 14.33 17.12 -8.24
C ASP A 269 15.06 16.98 -6.90
N THR A 270 14.34 16.65 -5.84
CA THR A 270 14.95 16.44 -4.51
C THR A 270 15.86 15.21 -4.52
N MET A 271 15.42 14.10 -5.10
CA MET A 271 16.20 12.87 -5.21
C MET A 271 17.41 13.05 -6.13
N ASP A 272 17.28 13.81 -7.21
CA ASP A 272 18.37 14.04 -8.17
C ASP A 272 19.44 14.99 -7.60
N ARG A 273 19.04 15.97 -6.77
CA ARG A 273 19.96 16.91 -6.09
C ARG A 273 20.58 16.34 -4.82
N ASN A 274 19.82 15.54 -4.08
CA ASN A 274 20.24 14.88 -2.84
C ASN A 274 20.11 13.37 -3.00
N PRO A 275 20.84 12.75 -3.95
CA PRO A 275 20.81 11.30 -4.08
C PRO A 275 21.13 10.66 -2.72
N PRO A 276 20.43 9.58 -2.33
CA PRO A 276 20.61 8.92 -1.03
C PRO A 276 22.10 8.78 -0.81
N PRO A 277 22.64 9.31 0.32
CA PRO A 277 24.00 9.81 0.41
C PRO A 277 24.94 8.89 -0.35
N ILE A 278 25.34 9.37 -1.53
CA ILE A 278 26.18 8.67 -2.48
C ILE A 278 27.39 8.19 -1.70
N GLY A 279 27.48 6.88 -1.47
CA GLY A 279 28.70 6.23 -1.03
C GLY A 279 29.26 6.79 0.28
N TRP A 280 29.12 5.98 1.33
CA TRP A 280 29.93 5.96 2.54
C TRP A 280 31.43 5.66 2.26
N GLY A 281 32.00 6.27 1.22
CA GLY A 281 33.42 6.33 0.96
C GLY A 281 33.91 7.68 1.45
N LYS A 282 34.99 7.67 2.26
CA LYS A 282 35.67 8.83 2.88
C LYS A 282 35.11 10.15 2.40
N ALA A 283 34.40 10.86 3.29
CA ALA A 283 33.99 12.24 3.08
C ALA A 283 35.04 12.92 2.20
N ALA A 284 34.64 13.35 1.00
CA ALA A 284 35.47 14.25 0.21
C ALA A 284 35.89 15.30 1.22
N THR A 285 37.19 15.34 1.52
CA THR A 285 37.73 16.17 2.60
C THR A 285 37.32 17.59 2.25
N CYS A 286 36.21 18.05 2.83
CA CYS A 286 35.89 19.45 2.87
C CYS A 286 36.89 19.99 3.87
N THR A 287 38.08 20.32 3.38
CA THR A 287 39.23 20.76 4.16
C THR A 287 39.02 22.15 4.77
N VAL A 288 37.78 22.63 4.86
CA VAL A 288 37.48 24.05 5.10
C VAL A 288 36.47 24.30 6.23
N CYS A 289 35.74 23.30 6.73
CA CYS A 289 34.84 23.51 7.88
C CYS A 289 35.16 22.53 9.02
N PRO A 290 35.67 22.99 10.17
CA PRO A 290 35.77 22.14 11.35
C PRO A 290 34.36 21.74 11.80
N ALA A 291 34.19 20.46 12.16
CA ALA A 291 32.96 20.00 12.80
C ALA A 291 32.69 20.84 14.07
N PRO A 292 31.42 21.17 14.37
CA PRO A 292 31.10 21.90 15.58
C PRO A 292 31.54 21.11 16.83
N SER A 293 32.03 21.83 17.85
CA SER A 293 32.52 21.22 19.10
C SER A 293 31.41 20.57 19.92
N GLU A 294 30.19 21.06 19.78
CA GLU A 294 28.97 20.55 20.42
C GLU A 294 27.87 20.32 19.36
N PRO A 295 26.97 19.33 19.56
CA PRO A 295 25.78 19.18 18.73
C PRO A 295 24.95 20.48 18.70
N THR A 296 24.46 20.86 17.53
CA THR A 296 23.50 21.96 17.36
C THR A 296 22.07 21.52 17.70
N GLU A 297 21.79 20.22 17.61
CA GLU A 297 20.52 19.64 18.01
C GLU A 297 20.40 19.48 19.53
N PRO A 298 19.18 19.52 20.09
CA PRO A 298 18.95 19.26 21.50
C PRO A 298 19.44 17.87 21.95
N PRO A 299 19.79 17.70 23.24
CA PRO A 299 20.09 16.38 23.79
C PRO A 299 18.84 15.49 23.80
N THR A 300 19.04 14.17 23.86
CA THR A 300 17.98 13.15 23.81
C THR A 300 16.91 13.34 24.89
N SER A 301 17.30 13.83 26.07
CA SER A 301 16.38 14.13 27.18
C SER A 301 15.34 15.22 26.86
N ALA A 302 15.55 16.02 25.80
CA ALA A 302 14.57 16.98 25.32
C ALA A 302 13.50 16.33 24.42
N TYR A 303 13.76 15.16 23.87
CA TYR A 303 12.85 14.46 22.98
C TYR A 303 11.80 13.71 23.78
N LYS A 304 10.57 13.69 23.27
CA LYS A 304 9.51 12.86 23.85
C LYS A 304 9.60 11.47 23.26
N GLU A 305 9.90 10.50 24.10
CA GLU A 305 9.84 9.10 23.75
C GLU A 305 8.39 8.61 23.66
N ARG A 306 8.09 7.78 22.66
CA ARG A 306 6.88 6.98 22.56
C ARG A 306 7.20 5.59 22.04
N GLN A 307 6.39 4.62 22.43
CA GLN A 307 6.38 3.28 21.83
C GLN A 307 5.30 3.24 20.75
N ILE A 308 5.67 2.85 19.53
CA ILE A 308 4.74 2.68 18.40
C ILE A 308 5.02 1.31 17.78
N ARG A 309 4.06 0.37 17.89
CA ARG A 309 4.16 -1.00 17.36
C ARG A 309 5.47 -1.73 17.72
N GLY A 310 6.02 -1.46 18.91
CA GLY A 310 7.27 -2.04 19.41
C GLY A 310 8.55 -1.26 19.04
N TRP A 311 8.47 -0.19 18.26
CA TRP A 311 9.58 0.73 18.01
C TRP A 311 9.61 1.86 19.04
N THR A 312 10.82 2.19 19.49
CA THR A 312 11.10 3.41 20.24
C THR A 312 11.18 4.60 19.27
N VAL A 313 10.31 5.59 19.47
CA VAL A 313 10.21 6.80 18.65
C VAL A 313 10.50 8.05 19.47
N TYR A 314 11.49 8.84 19.05
CA TYR A 314 11.89 10.11 19.65
C TYR A 314 11.31 11.28 18.87
N ILE A 315 10.51 12.13 19.53
CA ILE A 315 9.80 13.24 18.91
C ILE A 315 10.46 14.56 19.31
N ALA A 316 10.91 15.33 18.32
CA ALA A 316 11.60 16.59 18.56
C ALA A 316 10.71 17.63 19.28
N PRO A 317 11.26 18.47 20.19
CA PRO A 317 10.50 19.52 20.88
C PRO A 317 9.72 20.44 19.94
N ALA A 318 10.32 20.80 18.79
CA ALA A 318 9.71 21.67 17.80
C ALA A 318 8.48 21.05 17.10
N LEU A 319 8.42 19.71 17.01
CA LEU A 319 7.27 18.99 16.49
C LEU A 319 6.19 18.86 17.58
N GLN A 320 6.59 18.55 18.82
CA GLN A 320 5.69 18.44 19.96
C GLN A 320 4.86 19.71 20.22
N SER A 321 5.42 20.88 19.96
CA SER A 321 4.71 22.17 20.12
C SER A 321 3.55 22.35 19.14
N GLN A 322 3.47 21.55 18.08
CA GLN A 322 2.38 21.54 17.11
C GLN A 322 1.62 20.20 17.17
N ARG A 323 0.89 20.01 18.27
CA ARG A 323 0.24 18.73 18.61
C ARG A 323 -0.56 18.11 17.46
N ALA A 324 -1.43 18.88 16.80
CA ALA A 324 -2.25 18.36 15.71
C ALA A 324 -1.42 17.91 14.49
N PHE A 325 -0.28 18.57 14.22
CA PHE A 325 0.63 18.15 13.15
C PHE A 325 1.43 16.93 13.58
N ALA A 326 1.98 16.92 14.80
CA ALA A 326 2.69 15.79 15.36
C ALA A 326 1.82 14.51 15.36
N ASP A 327 0.57 14.61 15.79
CA ASP A 327 -0.35 13.46 15.83
C ASP A 327 -0.62 12.91 14.41
N ARG A 328 -0.69 13.76 13.37
CA ARG A 328 -0.79 13.28 11.96
C ARG A 328 0.45 12.54 11.51
N ILE A 329 1.64 13.07 11.81
CA ILE A 329 2.92 12.47 11.42
C ILE A 329 3.16 11.14 12.12
N LEU A 330 2.84 11.06 13.43
CA LEU A 330 2.94 9.81 14.19
C LEU A 330 1.96 8.77 13.67
N ARG A 331 0.78 9.19 13.23
CA ARG A 331 -0.21 8.31 12.61
C ARG A 331 0.25 7.77 11.26
N LEU A 332 0.88 8.61 10.43
CA LEU A 332 1.49 8.18 9.18
C LEU A 332 2.63 7.18 9.44
N LEU A 333 3.46 7.43 10.45
CA LEU A 333 4.50 6.49 10.85
C LEU A 333 3.90 5.16 11.34
N ASP A 334 2.87 5.20 12.18
CA ASP A 334 2.18 3.99 12.65
C ASP A 334 1.69 3.13 11.48
N HIS A 335 1.06 3.76 10.47
CA HIS A 335 0.62 3.07 9.26
C HIS A 335 1.79 2.44 8.50
N LYS A 336 2.89 3.17 8.27
CA LYS A 336 4.07 2.61 7.57
C LYS A 336 4.70 1.46 8.37
N LEU A 337 4.75 1.55 9.71
CA LEU A 337 5.24 0.46 10.57
C LEU A 337 4.30 -0.74 10.58
N HIS A 338 2.98 -0.53 10.53
CA HIS A 338 1.98 -1.58 10.37
C HIS A 338 2.24 -2.37 9.07
N LEU A 339 2.46 -1.69 7.95
CA LEU A 339 2.76 -2.37 6.69
C LEU A 339 4.07 -3.19 6.78
N ILE A 340 5.10 -2.67 7.44
CA ILE A 340 6.35 -3.43 7.67
C ILE A 340 6.08 -4.70 8.47
N ASP A 341 5.34 -4.62 9.58
CA ASP A 341 4.96 -5.79 10.36
C ASP A 341 4.15 -6.82 9.54
N ARG A 342 3.29 -6.33 8.64
CA ARG A 342 2.46 -7.18 7.77
C ARG A 342 3.25 -7.92 6.70
N TYR A 343 4.27 -7.32 6.10
CA TYR A 343 4.97 -7.92 4.96
C TYR A 343 6.33 -8.55 5.29
N VAL A 344 7.04 -8.02 6.29
CA VAL A 344 8.39 -8.49 6.67
C VAL A 344 8.29 -9.68 7.64
N PRO A 345 9.22 -10.67 7.59
CA PRO A 345 9.24 -11.80 8.51
C PRO A 345 9.32 -11.35 9.98
N GLU A 346 8.60 -12.03 10.86
CA GLU A 346 8.48 -11.67 12.29
C GLU A 346 9.84 -11.58 13.00
N GLU A 347 10.75 -12.53 12.77
CA GLU A 347 12.10 -12.48 13.34
C GLU A 347 12.92 -11.27 12.88
N ALA A 348 12.69 -10.79 11.65
CA ALA A 348 13.32 -9.59 11.16
C ALA A 348 12.68 -8.34 11.74
N VAL A 349 11.34 -8.29 11.86
CA VAL A 349 10.62 -7.20 12.53
C VAL A 349 11.12 -7.02 13.96
N ALA A 350 11.32 -8.11 14.72
CA ALA A 350 11.87 -8.05 16.08
C ALA A 350 13.29 -7.47 16.15
N LYS A 351 14.09 -7.57 15.08
CA LYS A 351 15.39 -6.89 14.96
C LYS A 351 15.20 -5.42 14.59
N LEU A 352 14.30 -5.12 13.65
CA LEU A 352 14.00 -3.75 13.23
C LEU A 352 13.44 -2.88 14.37
N GLN A 353 12.63 -3.46 15.26
CA GLN A 353 12.07 -2.78 16.44
C GLN A 353 13.15 -2.25 17.41
N LYS A 354 14.37 -2.79 17.34
CA LYS A 354 15.51 -2.31 18.14
C LYS A 354 16.15 -1.04 17.57
N VAL A 355 15.83 -0.67 16.34
CA VAL A 355 16.34 0.52 15.67
C VAL A 355 15.49 1.72 16.09
N PRO A 356 16.06 2.72 16.79
CA PRO A 356 15.29 3.90 17.17
C PRO A 356 14.87 4.72 15.95
N ILE A 357 13.71 5.35 16.03
CA ILE A 357 13.23 6.28 15.01
C ILE A 357 13.13 7.69 15.60
N TRP A 358 13.74 8.67 14.96
CA TRP A 358 13.72 10.07 15.36
C TRP A 358 12.87 10.87 14.39
N ILE A 359 12.04 11.78 14.90
CA ILE A 359 11.19 12.62 14.07
C ILE A 359 11.44 14.08 14.39
N GLU A 360 12.01 14.77 13.40
CA GLU A 360 12.21 16.20 13.42
C GLU A 360 11.06 16.94 12.76
N LYS A 361 10.77 18.16 13.23
CA LYS A 361 9.91 19.07 12.47
C LYS A 361 10.56 19.41 11.13
N LYS A 362 11.83 19.83 11.20
CA LYS A 362 12.65 20.23 10.06
C LYS A 362 14.12 20.24 10.48
N ASN A 363 14.93 19.49 9.75
CA ASN A 363 16.38 19.45 9.84
C ASN A 363 16.94 19.70 8.44
N ASP A 364 17.62 20.83 8.24
CA ASP A 364 18.18 21.18 6.93
C ASP A 364 19.35 20.26 6.53
N ALA A 365 20.01 19.63 7.50
CA ALA A 365 21.04 18.62 7.25
C ALA A 365 20.48 17.30 6.72
N VAL A 366 19.22 16.99 7.08
CA VAL A 366 18.53 15.74 6.75
C VAL A 366 17.12 16.10 6.25
N PRO A 367 16.95 16.61 5.03
CA PRO A 367 15.65 17.07 4.54
C PRO A 367 14.68 15.93 4.15
N HIS A 368 15.05 14.68 4.42
CA HIS A 368 14.37 13.44 4.03
C HIS A 368 14.45 12.41 5.18
N VAL A 369 14.18 11.13 4.90
CA VAL A 369 14.44 10.05 5.86
C VAL A 369 15.88 9.56 5.69
N MET A 370 16.59 9.24 6.77
CA MET A 370 17.95 8.72 6.66
C MET A 370 18.28 7.73 7.78
N TYR A 371 19.09 6.72 7.47
CA TYR A 371 19.72 5.86 8.48
C TYR A 371 21.14 6.33 8.77
N HIS A 372 21.46 6.50 10.05
CA HIS A 372 22.72 7.07 10.52
C HIS A 372 23.79 6.01 10.84
N LYS A 373 24.45 5.48 9.80
CA LYS A 373 25.44 4.40 9.93
C LYS A 373 26.81 4.81 10.49
N THR A 374 27.22 6.09 10.42
CA THR A 374 28.53 6.55 10.94
C THR A 374 28.42 7.79 11.81
N LYS A 375 29.36 7.91 12.74
CA LYS A 375 29.48 9.06 13.65
C LYS A 375 30.06 10.29 12.97
N ASP A 376 30.79 10.13 11.87
CA ASP A 376 31.46 11.23 11.18
C ASP A 376 30.45 12.22 10.58
N PHE A 377 29.41 11.72 9.91
CA PHE A 377 28.35 12.58 9.37
C PHE A 377 27.58 13.30 10.48
N ILE A 378 27.20 12.56 11.53
CA ILE A 378 26.53 13.11 12.72
C ILE A 378 27.35 14.25 13.32
N ALA A 379 28.66 14.04 13.52
CA ALA A 379 29.56 15.06 14.06
C ALA A 379 29.72 16.25 13.10
N LEU A 380 29.93 15.99 11.80
CA LEU A 380 30.11 17.02 10.78
C LEU A 380 28.89 17.95 10.69
N MET A 381 27.69 17.39 10.77
CA MET A 381 26.43 18.14 10.66
C MET A 381 25.93 18.66 12.01
N GLY A 382 26.62 18.37 13.12
CA GLY A 382 26.22 18.80 14.46
C GLY A 382 24.95 18.11 14.98
N LEU A 383 24.62 16.92 14.49
CA LEU A 383 23.42 16.20 14.90
C LEU A 383 23.58 15.62 16.31
N ASN A 384 22.45 15.26 16.93
CA ASN A 384 22.45 14.54 18.20
C ASN A 384 23.20 13.21 18.05
N ARG A 385 24.20 12.99 18.91
CA ARG A 385 25.10 11.83 18.87
C ARG A 385 24.39 10.49 19.08
N ASP A 386 23.24 10.49 19.76
CA ASP A 386 22.43 9.31 20.03
C ASP A 386 21.60 8.88 18.81
N LYS A 387 21.60 9.66 17.71
CA LYS A 387 21.06 9.24 16.41
C LYS A 387 21.92 8.18 15.72
N TYR A 388 23.12 7.87 16.23
CA TYR A 388 23.96 6.81 15.67
C TYR A 388 23.24 5.45 15.70
N HIS A 389 23.15 4.80 14.53
CA HIS A 389 22.35 3.60 14.27
C HIS A 389 20.84 3.78 14.49
N ALA A 390 20.32 4.99 14.24
CA ALA A 390 18.90 5.29 14.22
C ALA A 390 18.43 5.69 12.81
N VAL A 391 17.13 5.56 12.59
CA VAL A 391 16.45 6.16 11.43
C VAL A 391 15.95 7.54 11.84
N GLU A 392 16.25 8.57 11.08
CA GLU A 392 15.75 9.93 11.27
C GLU A 392 14.79 10.30 10.14
N ILE A 393 13.58 10.71 10.50
CA ILE A 393 12.67 11.49 9.65
C ILE A 393 13.01 12.95 9.90
N GLY A 394 13.93 13.50 9.10
CA GLY A 394 14.48 14.83 9.37
C GLY A 394 13.56 15.98 8.93
N ASN A 395 12.53 15.69 8.12
CA ASN A 395 11.51 16.68 7.77
C ASN A 395 10.12 16.06 7.72
N ALA A 396 9.34 16.32 8.77
CA ALA A 396 7.96 15.85 8.89
C ALA A 396 7.04 16.30 7.74
N CYS A 397 7.18 17.52 7.23
CA CYS A 397 6.35 18.00 6.12
C CYS A 397 6.65 17.25 4.82
N ASN A 398 7.92 16.96 4.55
CA ASN A 398 8.33 16.19 3.37
C ASN A 398 7.88 14.73 3.49
N PHE A 399 8.00 14.14 4.69
CA PHE A 399 7.52 12.79 4.97
C PHE A 399 6.01 12.64 4.73
N GLU A 400 5.18 13.61 5.15
CA GLU A 400 3.75 13.64 4.85
C GLU A 400 3.49 13.84 3.35
N LYS A 401 4.19 14.78 2.72
CA LYS A 401 3.97 15.18 1.32
C LYS A 401 4.30 14.08 0.31
N TRP A 402 5.32 13.27 0.58
CA TRP A 402 5.85 12.27 -0.37
C TRP A 402 5.43 10.85 -0.02
N GLN A 403 4.51 10.67 0.91
CA GLN A 403 4.19 9.37 1.47
C GLN A 403 3.69 8.33 0.45
N ASP A 404 2.96 8.78 -0.59
CA ASP A 404 2.41 7.96 -1.69
C ASP A 404 3.42 7.71 -2.80
N LEU A 405 4.32 8.67 -3.02
CA LEU A 405 5.38 8.54 -4.01
C LEU A 405 6.54 7.69 -3.48
N GLN A 406 6.74 7.65 -2.16
CA GLN A 406 7.73 6.81 -1.48
C GLN A 406 7.05 5.90 -0.43
N PRO A 407 6.24 4.92 -0.87
CA PRO A 407 5.43 4.10 0.01
C PRO A 407 6.26 3.36 1.06
N SER A 408 7.45 2.86 0.67
CA SER A 408 8.31 2.04 1.52
C SER A 408 9.52 2.77 2.12
N ILE A 409 9.52 4.12 2.17
CA ILE A 409 10.70 4.90 2.62
C ILE A 409 11.20 4.52 4.03
N ILE A 410 10.32 4.17 4.96
CA ILE A 410 10.75 3.72 6.30
C ILE A 410 11.41 2.34 6.23
N LEU A 411 10.86 1.43 5.41
CA LEU A 411 11.45 0.11 5.18
C LEU A 411 12.81 0.23 4.48
N HIS A 412 12.96 1.14 3.52
CA HIS A 412 14.24 1.44 2.86
C HIS A 412 15.35 1.72 3.88
N HIS A 413 15.09 2.65 4.81
CA HIS A 413 16.10 3.04 5.79
C HIS A 413 16.29 2.00 6.90
N LEU A 414 15.23 1.28 7.27
CA LEU A 414 15.34 0.12 8.16
C LEU A 414 16.10 -1.05 7.50
N ALA A 415 16.11 -1.17 6.17
CA ALA A 415 16.91 -2.16 5.46
C ALA A 415 18.41 -1.91 5.62
N TYR A 416 18.88 -0.65 5.60
CA TYR A 416 20.28 -0.36 5.95
C TYR A 416 20.62 -0.81 7.37
N ALA A 417 19.75 -0.48 8.34
CA ALA A 417 19.94 -0.89 9.72
C ALA A 417 19.97 -2.42 9.86
N TYR A 418 19.11 -3.12 9.12
CA TYR A 418 19.09 -4.58 9.09
C TYR A 418 20.37 -5.16 8.47
N LEU A 419 20.89 -4.55 7.39
CA LEU A 419 22.09 -4.99 6.70
C LEU A 419 23.33 -4.98 7.62
N ASP A 420 23.40 -4.06 8.58
CA ASP A 420 24.47 -4.03 9.60
C ASP A 420 24.46 -5.29 10.50
N THR A 421 23.34 -6.01 10.57
CA THR A 421 23.21 -7.27 11.32
C THR A 421 23.49 -8.52 10.49
N VAL A 422 23.60 -8.38 9.15
CA VAL A 422 23.81 -9.47 8.21
C VAL A 422 25.29 -9.90 8.21
N SER A 423 25.55 -11.21 8.16
CA SER A 423 26.92 -11.74 8.25
C SER A 423 27.82 -11.30 7.07
N PRO A 424 29.15 -11.20 7.24
CA PRO A 424 30.07 -10.88 6.15
C PRO A 424 29.96 -11.82 4.94
N ALA A 425 29.67 -13.11 5.18
CA ALA A 425 29.47 -14.09 4.12
C ALA A 425 28.21 -13.79 3.28
N GLN A 426 27.12 -13.39 3.94
CA GLN A 426 25.89 -12.96 3.28
C GLN A 426 26.07 -11.63 2.54
N GLN A 427 26.78 -10.65 3.13
CA GLN A 427 27.11 -9.40 2.45
C GLN A 427 27.95 -9.64 1.19
N LYS A 428 28.85 -10.64 1.19
CA LYS A 428 29.58 -11.04 -0.02
C LYS A 428 28.66 -11.62 -1.11
N LYS A 429 27.62 -12.38 -0.74
CA LYS A 429 26.60 -12.86 -1.70
C LYS A 429 25.83 -11.69 -2.31
N LEU A 430 25.44 -10.72 -1.47
CA LEU A 430 24.78 -9.49 -1.91
C LEU A 430 25.66 -8.69 -2.87
N ALA A 431 26.94 -8.49 -2.55
CA ALA A 431 27.88 -7.80 -3.44
C ALA A 431 27.99 -8.48 -4.80
N LYS A 432 28.03 -9.82 -4.83
CA LYS A 432 28.01 -10.60 -6.08
C LYS A 432 26.72 -10.37 -6.88
N ALA A 433 25.56 -10.41 -6.24
CA ALA A 433 24.28 -10.16 -6.90
C ALA A 433 24.21 -8.73 -7.47
N TYR A 434 24.72 -7.75 -6.72
CA TYR A 434 24.87 -6.37 -7.20
C TYR A 434 25.78 -6.28 -8.43
N ASP A 435 26.95 -6.92 -8.42
CA ASP A 435 27.86 -6.93 -9.58
C ASP A 435 27.21 -7.57 -10.82
N GLU A 436 26.45 -8.65 -10.63
CA GLU A 436 25.69 -9.32 -11.68
C GLU A 436 24.57 -8.41 -12.24
N ALA A 437 23.81 -7.76 -11.36
CA ALA A 437 22.77 -6.79 -11.73
C ALA A 437 23.33 -5.61 -12.54
N LYS A 438 24.45 -5.04 -12.06
CA LYS A 438 25.17 -3.94 -12.74
C LYS A 438 25.69 -4.36 -14.11
N LYS A 439 26.28 -5.56 -14.22
CA LYS A 439 26.76 -6.11 -15.49
C LYS A 439 25.62 -6.42 -16.46
N GLY A 440 24.48 -6.90 -15.94
CA GLY A 440 23.31 -7.25 -16.74
C GLY A 440 22.61 -6.05 -17.37
N GLY A 441 22.79 -4.85 -16.81
CA GLY A 441 22.30 -3.59 -17.37
C GLY A 441 20.78 -3.37 -17.32
N LYS A 442 20.01 -4.31 -16.74
CA LYS A 442 18.55 -4.22 -16.59
C LYS A 442 18.11 -2.96 -15.85
N PHE A 443 18.91 -2.51 -14.88
CA PHE A 443 18.62 -1.34 -14.05
C PHE A 443 19.22 -0.03 -14.58
N ASN A 444 19.80 -0.03 -15.79
CA ASN A 444 20.43 1.18 -16.37
C ASN A 444 19.40 2.23 -16.78
N LYS A 445 18.17 1.80 -17.08
CA LYS A 445 17.07 2.66 -17.51
C LYS A 445 15.75 2.00 -17.09
N VAL A 446 15.14 2.51 -16.03
CA VAL A 446 13.91 1.98 -15.43
C VAL A 446 12.88 3.10 -15.25
N LEU A 447 11.60 2.75 -15.26
CA LEU A 447 10.53 3.69 -14.99
C LEU A 447 10.57 4.14 -13.52
N ARG A 448 10.45 5.44 -13.26
CA ARG A 448 10.29 6.03 -11.93
C ARG A 448 8.83 6.46 -11.73
N PHE A 449 8.42 6.65 -10.47
CA PHE A 449 7.07 7.06 -10.07
C PHE A 449 6.49 8.27 -10.84
N ASP A 450 7.34 9.16 -11.38
CA ASP A 450 6.97 10.35 -12.14
C ASP A 450 6.73 10.09 -13.65
N GLY A 451 6.99 8.88 -14.13
CA GLY A 451 6.87 8.51 -15.53
C GLY A 451 8.17 8.65 -16.33
N GLU A 452 9.24 9.14 -15.71
CA GLU A 452 10.53 9.29 -16.37
C GLU A 452 11.34 7.99 -16.31
N TYR A 453 12.15 7.77 -17.35
CA TYR A 453 13.07 6.65 -17.41
C TYR A 453 14.47 7.06 -16.95
N VAL A 454 14.87 6.61 -15.78
CA VAL A 454 16.12 7.00 -15.11
C VAL A 454 17.01 5.80 -14.82
N ARG A 455 18.27 6.04 -14.45
CA ARG A 455 19.15 4.99 -13.94
C ARG A 455 18.75 4.66 -12.51
N HIS A 456 18.47 3.39 -12.21
CA HIS A 456 18.00 3.00 -10.88
C HIS A 456 19.04 3.31 -9.79
N PRO A 457 18.63 3.90 -8.65
CA PRO A 457 19.52 4.11 -7.50
C PRO A 457 20.22 2.84 -6.99
N ALA A 458 19.62 1.67 -7.18
CA ALA A 458 20.18 0.37 -6.83
C ALA A 458 21.56 0.10 -7.48
N LEU A 459 21.92 0.83 -8.55
CA LEU A 459 23.23 0.72 -9.21
C LEU A 459 24.34 1.60 -8.62
N LEU A 460 24.10 2.26 -7.48
CA LEU A 460 25.10 3.06 -6.77
C LEU A 460 26.12 2.17 -6.04
N ASN A 461 25.65 1.27 -5.17
CA ASN A 461 26.46 0.30 -4.43
C ASN A 461 25.58 -0.84 -3.88
N SER A 462 26.19 -1.88 -3.31
CA SER A 462 25.48 -3.07 -2.83
C SER A 462 24.53 -2.82 -1.65
N GLU A 463 24.75 -1.76 -0.85
CA GLU A 463 23.87 -1.42 0.27
C GLU A 463 22.59 -0.74 -0.24
N VAL A 464 22.72 0.23 -1.15
CA VAL A 464 21.57 0.84 -1.84
C VAL A 464 20.81 -0.22 -2.61
N PHE A 465 21.52 -1.11 -3.32
CA PHE A 465 20.91 -2.25 -4.00
C PHE A 465 20.05 -3.10 -3.05
N PHE A 466 20.53 -3.37 -1.84
CA PHE A 466 19.76 -4.14 -0.85
C PHE A 466 18.51 -3.39 -0.38
N ALA A 467 18.62 -2.10 -0.07
CA ALA A 467 17.50 -1.29 0.39
C ALA A 467 16.41 -1.17 -0.70
N GLU A 468 16.80 -0.80 -1.92
CA GLU A 468 15.90 -0.68 -3.08
C GLU A 468 15.19 -2.00 -3.40
N MET A 469 15.93 -3.10 -3.47
CA MET A 469 15.31 -4.39 -3.79
C MET A 469 14.48 -4.94 -2.63
N THR A 470 14.75 -4.52 -1.39
CA THR A 470 13.90 -4.81 -0.23
C THR A 470 12.54 -4.13 -0.37
N GLU A 471 12.49 -2.88 -0.85
CA GLU A 471 11.22 -2.20 -1.13
C GLU A 471 10.40 -2.98 -2.14
N SER A 472 10.98 -3.36 -3.28
CA SER A 472 10.26 -4.16 -4.28
C SER A 472 9.82 -5.51 -3.70
N TYR A 473 10.63 -6.16 -2.87
CA TYR A 473 10.37 -7.53 -2.42
C TYR A 473 9.34 -7.65 -1.29
N TYR A 474 9.34 -6.72 -0.33
CA TYR A 474 8.42 -6.72 0.83
C TYR A 474 7.40 -5.58 0.82
N GLY A 475 7.48 -4.64 -0.12
CA GLY A 475 6.57 -3.50 -0.18
C GLY A 475 6.36 -3.04 -1.62
N PHE A 476 6.51 -1.74 -1.80
CA PHE A 476 6.39 -1.05 -3.08
C PHE A 476 7.59 -0.12 -3.24
N ASN A 477 8.31 -0.24 -4.35
CA ASN A 477 9.41 0.65 -4.70
C ASN A 477 8.87 1.88 -5.45
N ASP A 478 9.62 2.98 -5.47
CA ASP A 478 9.37 4.19 -6.26
C ASP A 478 10.03 4.15 -7.66
N HIS A 479 10.78 3.08 -7.96
CA HIS A 479 11.33 2.72 -9.26
C HIS A 479 10.98 1.28 -9.64
N TYR A 480 10.87 1.02 -10.94
CA TYR A 480 10.72 -0.34 -11.46
C TYR A 480 11.96 -1.20 -11.11
N PRO A 481 11.79 -2.45 -10.61
CA PRO A 481 10.53 -3.15 -10.37
C PRO A 481 9.79 -2.61 -9.15
N PHE A 482 8.53 -2.24 -9.33
CA PHE A 482 7.73 -1.60 -8.29
C PHE A 482 7.30 -2.60 -7.22
N ILE A 483 7.01 -3.84 -7.63
CA ILE A 483 6.50 -4.87 -6.73
C ILE A 483 7.25 -6.19 -6.86
N GLN A 484 7.05 -7.06 -5.86
CA GLN A 484 7.73 -8.35 -5.73
C GLN A 484 7.55 -9.23 -6.96
N PHE A 485 6.38 -9.15 -7.59
CA PHE A 485 6.05 -10.00 -8.72
C PHE A 485 6.90 -9.66 -9.96
N GLU A 486 7.14 -8.38 -10.19
CA GLU A 486 8.01 -7.90 -11.26
C GLU A 486 9.46 -8.25 -10.99
N LEU A 487 9.91 -8.04 -9.75
CA LEU A 487 11.23 -8.47 -9.31
C LEU A 487 11.40 -9.99 -9.50
N SER A 488 10.40 -10.79 -9.15
CA SER A 488 10.43 -12.24 -9.30
C SER A 488 10.38 -12.70 -10.76
N ARG A 489 9.73 -11.94 -11.64
CA ARG A 489 9.75 -12.20 -13.09
C ARG A 489 11.14 -11.96 -13.65
N ASP A 490 11.76 -10.86 -13.26
CA ASP A 490 13.02 -10.40 -13.84
C ASP A 490 14.25 -11.06 -13.22
N ASP A 491 14.22 -11.33 -11.91
CA ASP A 491 15.30 -11.94 -11.13
C ASP A 491 14.79 -12.77 -9.93
N PRO A 492 14.31 -14.01 -10.16
CA PRO A 492 13.86 -14.90 -9.07
C PRO A 492 14.99 -15.34 -8.14
N ASN A 493 16.25 -15.27 -8.58
CA ASN A 493 17.40 -15.61 -7.74
C ASN A 493 17.64 -14.50 -6.70
N LEU A 494 17.47 -13.24 -7.09
CA LEU A 494 17.51 -12.10 -6.18
C LEU A 494 16.38 -12.18 -5.13
N CYS A 495 15.16 -12.53 -5.53
CA CYS A 495 14.07 -12.80 -4.57
C CYS A 495 14.44 -13.89 -3.55
N SER A 496 15.10 -14.96 -4.00
CA SER A 496 15.56 -16.04 -3.12
C SER A 496 16.67 -15.56 -2.18
N LEU A 497 17.61 -14.74 -2.69
CA LEU A 497 18.65 -14.13 -1.87
C LEU A 497 18.07 -13.19 -0.80
N LEU A 498 17.09 -12.35 -1.15
CA LEU A 498 16.45 -11.45 -0.19
C LEU A 498 15.74 -12.24 0.92
N ALA A 499 15.01 -13.29 0.56
CA ALA A 499 14.41 -14.18 1.56
C ALA A 499 15.45 -14.79 2.51
N ASP A 500 16.59 -15.24 1.98
CA ASP A 500 17.70 -15.78 2.78
C ASP A 500 18.35 -14.74 3.70
N LEU A 501 18.50 -13.49 3.23
CA LEU A 501 19.09 -12.40 4.01
C LEU A 501 18.17 -11.96 5.17
N TRP A 502 16.87 -11.84 4.87
CA TRP A 502 15.84 -11.41 5.81
C TRP A 502 15.30 -12.53 6.70
N GLY A 503 15.74 -13.78 6.51
CA GLY A 503 15.34 -14.93 7.32
C GLY A 503 13.93 -15.44 7.04
N GLY A 504 13.36 -15.10 5.89
CA GLY A 504 12.03 -15.56 5.50
C GLY A 504 11.54 -14.90 4.21
N ARG A 505 10.63 -15.56 3.50
CA ARG A 505 9.97 -14.96 2.32
C ARG A 505 9.01 -13.85 2.76
N ALA A 506 8.68 -12.95 1.84
CA ALA A 506 7.54 -12.05 2.05
C ALA A 506 6.30 -12.88 2.39
N LYS A 507 5.54 -12.40 3.39
CA LYS A 507 4.39 -13.12 3.94
C LYS A 507 3.31 -13.35 2.89
#